data_AF-A0A318IB27-F1
#
_entry.id   AF-A0A318IB27-F1
#
_cell.length_a   1.000
_cell.length_b   1.000
_cell.length_c   1.000
_cell.angle_alpha   90.00
_cell.angle_beta   90.00
_cell.angle_gamma   90.00
#
_symmetry.space_group_name_H-M   'P 1'
#
loop_
_entity.id
_entity.type
_entity.pdbx_description
1 polymer ?
#
loop_
_entity_poly.entity_id
_entity_poly.type
_entity_poly.pdbx_seq_one_letter_code
_entity_poly.pdbx_strand_id
1 'polypeptide(L)'
;MVIKNNVKEPYNVWVSRGFRSFNLILPMKMIRVITLCAAVFFCQITMAQETSVPVIPVGNTEQMEQAKILEEAKEAKEVQKRIDKAERDAMKAEKAQKKAEKKLKKREKLTSDIDSKKRSIAKDTRKIEKLQEKMTKDQEKGKLSPLAIEKLNLKIDKLEKGIQKDKEKLDRLGRKQ
;
A
#
# COMPACT_ATOMS: atom_id res chain seq x y z
N MET A 1 5.12 67.12 7.03
CA MET A 1 5.88 66.77 8.25
C MET A 1 6.03 65.25 8.27
N VAL A 2 7.27 64.78 8.36
CA VAL A 2 7.73 63.38 8.38
C VAL A 2 7.13 62.69 9.64
N ILE A 3 6.77 61.41 9.65
CA ILE A 3 7.66 60.29 10.05
C ILE A 3 6.97 58.96 9.72
N LYS A 4 7.67 58.12 8.93
CA LYS A 4 7.51 56.66 8.87
C LYS A 4 7.94 56.08 10.21
N ASN A 5 7.23 55.10 10.75
CA ASN A 5 7.88 54.06 11.55
C ASN A 5 7.19 52.71 11.34
N ASN A 6 8.06 51.72 11.23
CA ASN A 6 7.90 50.38 10.69
C ASN A 6 8.38 49.44 11.78
N VAL A 7 7.51 48.62 12.39
CA VAL A 7 7.95 47.45 13.17
C VAL A 7 6.94 46.31 12.99
N LYS A 8 7.48 45.19 12.52
CA LYS A 8 6.90 43.86 12.26
C LYS A 8 6.70 43.05 13.55
N GLU A 9 5.53 42.39 13.63
CA GLU A 9 5.25 40.98 14.05
C GLU A 9 5.72 40.42 15.42
N PRO A 10 5.22 39.25 15.90
CA PRO A 10 3.94 38.56 15.65
C PRO A 10 3.21 38.00 16.90
N TYR A 11 1.89 37.83 16.76
CA TYR A 11 1.00 36.78 17.27
C TYR A 11 1.39 35.93 18.52
N ASN A 12 0.78 36.28 19.65
CA ASN A 12 0.48 35.35 20.75
C ASN A 12 -1.01 35.00 20.69
N VAL A 13 -1.36 33.80 20.20
CA VAL A 13 -2.70 33.23 20.39
C VAL A 13 -2.58 31.89 21.11
N TRP A 14 -3.04 31.96 22.34
CA TRP A 14 -3.12 30.94 23.38
C TRP A 14 -4.17 29.89 22.97
N VAL A 15 -3.76 28.63 22.79
CA VAL A 15 -4.68 27.51 22.54
C VAL A 15 -4.98 26.80 23.86
N SER A 16 -6.21 26.98 24.33
CA SER A 16 -6.80 26.31 25.48
C SER A 16 -6.74 24.78 25.35
N ARG A 17 -5.97 24.14 26.25
CA ARG A 17 -6.03 22.70 26.51
C ARG A 17 -7.26 22.40 27.37
N GLY A 18 -8.31 21.91 26.73
CA GLY A 18 -9.48 21.33 27.40
C GLY A 18 -9.13 20.01 28.07
N PHE A 19 -9.09 20.03 29.40
CA PHE A 19 -9.03 18.88 30.30
C PHE A 19 -10.38 18.13 30.20
N ARG A 20 -10.41 16.94 29.59
CA ARG A 20 -11.56 16.02 29.66
C ARG A 20 -11.18 14.81 30.51
N SER A 21 -11.96 14.66 31.58
CA SER A 21 -11.92 13.58 32.57
C SER A 21 -11.93 12.19 31.92
N PHE A 22 -10.92 11.39 32.26
CA PHE A 22 -10.85 9.97 31.92
C PHE A 22 -11.76 9.18 32.87
N ASN A 23 -13.02 8.99 32.49
CA ASN A 23 -13.87 7.96 33.09
C ASN A 23 -13.50 6.61 32.45
N LEU A 24 -12.77 5.78 33.18
CA LEU A 24 -12.29 4.47 32.71
C LEU A 24 -13.43 3.44 32.81
N ILE A 25 -14.41 3.53 31.91
CA ILE A 25 -15.42 2.48 31.75
C ILE A 25 -14.78 1.38 30.89
N LEU A 26 -14.09 0.45 31.55
CA LEU A 26 -13.58 -0.75 30.88
C LEU A 26 -14.75 -1.67 30.51
N PRO A 27 -14.90 -2.10 29.24
CA PRO A 27 -15.96 -3.02 28.84
C PRO A 27 -15.87 -4.34 29.61
N MET A 28 -17.00 -4.89 30.08
CA MET A 28 -17.08 -6.15 30.86
C MET A 28 -16.32 -7.35 30.27
N LYS A 29 -16.06 -7.32 28.95
CA LYS A 29 -15.25 -8.33 28.25
C LYS A 29 -13.76 -8.26 28.64
N MET A 30 -13.21 -7.08 28.92
CA MET A 30 -11.81 -6.93 29.36
C MET A 30 -11.60 -7.39 30.80
N ILE A 31 -12.59 -7.20 31.68
CA ILE A 31 -12.53 -7.70 33.06
C ILE A 31 -12.38 -9.23 33.07
N ARG A 32 -13.16 -9.94 32.23
CA ARG A 32 -13.07 -11.40 32.09
C ARG A 32 -11.72 -11.90 31.57
N VAL A 33 -11.06 -11.15 30.69
CA VAL A 33 -9.73 -11.48 30.17
C VAL A 33 -8.66 -11.28 31.25
N ILE A 34 -8.75 -10.21 32.03
CA ILE A 34 -7.82 -9.95 33.14
C ILE A 34 -7.94 -11.03 34.23
N THR A 35 -9.17 -11.47 34.56
CA THR A 35 -9.39 -12.56 35.53
C THR A 35 -8.81 -13.89 35.05
N LEU A 36 -8.92 -14.21 33.76
CA LEU A 36 -8.33 -15.43 33.17
C LEU A 36 -6.79 -15.38 33.17
N CYS A 37 -6.19 -14.23 32.88
CA CYS A 37 -4.74 -14.06 32.93
C CYS A 37 -4.18 -14.18 34.37
N ALA A 38 -4.90 -13.68 35.38
CA ALA A 38 -4.49 -13.82 36.78
C ALA A 38 -4.49 -15.28 37.27
N ALA A 39 -5.45 -16.09 36.82
CA ALA A 39 -5.53 -17.51 37.17
C ALA A 39 -4.37 -18.34 36.58
N VAL A 40 -3.91 -17.99 35.38
CA VAL A 40 -2.75 -18.64 34.75
C VAL A 40 -1.45 -18.28 35.48
N PHE A 41 -1.31 -17.04 35.95
CA PHE A 41 -0.14 -16.60 36.72
C PHE A 41 -0.06 -17.25 38.10
N PHE A 42 -1.19 -17.47 38.77
CA PHE A 42 -1.24 -18.15 40.07
C PHE A 42 -0.81 -19.62 39.99
N CYS A 43 -1.11 -20.29 38.86
CA CYS A 43 -0.75 -21.69 38.63
C CYS A 43 0.77 -21.93 38.47
N GLN A 44 1.53 -20.90 38.07
CA GLN A 44 2.99 -21.00 37.92
C GLN A 44 3.72 -20.95 39.28
N ILE A 45 3.13 -20.33 40.30
CA ILE A 45 3.78 -20.14 41.62
C ILE A 45 3.74 -21.44 42.44
N THR A 46 2.72 -22.28 42.26
CA THR A 46 2.54 -23.53 43.03
C THR A 46 3.42 -24.70 42.55
N MET A 47 4.13 -24.56 41.43
CA MET A 47 5.08 -25.59 40.95
C MET A 47 6.53 -25.33 41.39
N ALA A 48 6.78 -24.32 42.22
CA ALA A 48 8.12 -23.90 42.63
C ALA A 48 8.62 -24.51 43.97
N GLN A 49 7.87 -25.41 44.62
CA GLN A 49 8.33 -26.07 45.84
C GLN A 49 8.90 -27.48 45.58
N GLU A 50 10.21 -27.57 45.83
CA GLU A 50 10.94 -28.67 46.47
C GLU A 50 11.08 -29.99 45.70
N THR A 51 12.10 -30.04 44.84
CA THR A 51 12.82 -31.28 44.56
C THR A 51 14.09 -31.35 45.39
N SER A 52 14.06 -32.26 46.36
CA SER A 52 15.17 -32.71 47.20
C SER A 52 16.42 -33.06 46.39
N VAL A 53 17.56 -32.53 46.83
CA VAL A 53 18.91 -32.80 46.30
C VAL A 53 19.31 -34.25 46.55
N PRO A 54 19.65 -35.07 45.53
CA PRO A 54 20.42 -36.29 45.72
C PRO A 54 21.92 -36.03 45.57
N VAL A 55 22.67 -36.51 46.56
CA VAL A 55 24.13 -36.48 46.68
C VAL A 55 24.82 -37.23 45.53
N ILE A 56 25.87 -36.64 44.95
CA ILE A 56 26.64 -37.12 43.80
C ILE A 56 27.79 -38.06 44.26
N PRO A 57 28.00 -39.25 43.68
CA PRO A 57 29.28 -39.97 43.74
C PRO A 57 30.27 -39.42 42.68
N VAL A 58 31.45 -39.02 43.15
CA VAL A 58 32.49 -38.19 42.49
C VAL A 58 33.31 -38.94 41.40
N GLY A 59 32.67 -39.79 40.60
CA GLY A 59 33.34 -40.58 39.54
C GLY A 59 32.88 -40.34 38.09
N ASN A 60 31.69 -39.75 37.89
CA ASN A 60 31.01 -39.70 36.58
C ASN A 60 30.70 -38.27 36.08
N THR A 61 31.23 -37.25 36.76
CA THR A 61 30.84 -35.84 36.57
C THR A 61 31.14 -35.31 35.17
N GLU A 62 32.28 -35.69 34.60
CA GLU A 62 32.70 -35.22 33.26
C GLU A 62 31.83 -35.80 32.13
N GLN A 63 31.38 -37.05 32.24
CA GLN A 63 30.51 -37.68 31.25
C GLN A 63 29.08 -37.13 31.31
N MET A 64 28.61 -36.78 32.52
CA MET A 64 27.29 -36.19 32.73
C MET A 64 27.22 -34.73 32.28
N GLU A 65 28.31 -33.97 32.47
CA GLU A 65 28.47 -32.62 31.92
C GLU A 65 28.57 -32.65 30.39
N GLN A 66 29.34 -33.56 29.80
CA GLN A 66 29.39 -33.74 28.34
C GLN A 66 28.03 -34.12 27.76
N ALA A 67 27.25 -34.96 28.44
CA ALA A 67 25.89 -35.32 28.02
C ALA A 67 24.93 -34.10 28.06
N LYS A 68 24.99 -33.28 29.12
CA LYS A 68 24.22 -32.03 29.22
C LYS A 68 24.59 -31.02 28.13
N ILE A 69 25.87 -30.81 27.88
CA ILE A 69 26.34 -29.90 26.82
C ILE A 69 25.87 -30.39 25.44
N LEU A 70 25.86 -31.71 25.22
CA LEU A 70 25.37 -32.29 23.97
C LEU A 70 23.85 -32.19 23.81
N GLU A 71 23.10 -32.26 24.91
CA GLU A 71 21.65 -32.10 24.92
C GLU A 71 21.26 -30.63 24.70
N GLU A 72 21.88 -29.69 25.41
CA GLU A 72 21.71 -28.25 25.19
C GLU A 72 22.10 -27.85 23.74
N ALA A 73 23.16 -28.45 23.18
CA ALA A 73 23.52 -28.22 21.79
C ALA A 73 22.49 -28.78 20.79
N LYS A 74 21.77 -29.85 21.14
CA LYS A 74 20.66 -30.39 20.32
C LYS A 74 19.43 -29.50 20.44
N GLU A 75 19.09 -29.04 21.64
CA GLU A 75 17.97 -28.14 21.87
C GLU A 75 18.20 -26.78 21.18
N ALA A 76 19.40 -26.21 21.31
CA ALA A 76 19.77 -24.98 20.60
C ALA A 76 19.69 -25.15 19.07
N LYS A 77 20.09 -26.30 18.53
CA LYS A 77 19.96 -26.61 17.10
C LYS A 77 18.50 -26.75 16.67
N GLU A 78 17.64 -27.37 17.47
CA GLU A 78 16.22 -27.49 17.16
C GLU A 78 15.49 -26.14 17.26
N VAL A 79 15.83 -25.30 18.23
CA VAL A 79 15.34 -23.92 18.35
C VAL A 79 15.79 -23.10 17.14
N GLN A 80 17.07 -23.17 16.76
CA GLN A 80 17.58 -22.47 15.58
C GLN A 80 16.87 -22.93 14.30
N LYS A 81 16.66 -24.23 14.11
CA LYS A 81 15.90 -24.76 12.96
C LYS A 81 14.46 -24.27 12.94
N ARG A 82 13.81 -24.11 14.09
CA ARG A 82 12.45 -23.56 14.20
C ARG A 82 12.42 -22.08 13.83
N ILE A 83 13.39 -21.30 14.30
CA ILE A 83 13.54 -19.88 13.94
C ILE A 83 13.81 -19.75 12.44
N ASP A 84 14.76 -20.51 11.88
CA ASP A 84 15.10 -20.49 10.46
C ASP A 84 13.93 -20.93 9.57
N LYS A 85 13.07 -21.84 10.05
CA LYS A 85 11.84 -22.23 9.34
C LYS A 85 10.82 -21.10 9.38
N ALA A 86 10.57 -20.51 10.57
CA ALA A 86 9.65 -19.40 10.73
C ALA A 86 10.06 -18.17 9.91
N GLU A 87 11.35 -17.84 9.88
CA GLU A 87 11.88 -16.74 9.06
C GLU A 87 11.74 -17.03 7.56
N ARG A 88 12.06 -18.24 7.11
CA ARG A 88 11.87 -18.63 5.70
C ARG A 88 10.41 -18.56 5.28
N ASP A 89 9.48 -18.97 6.13
CA ASP A 89 8.06 -18.96 5.82
C ASP A 89 7.49 -17.53 5.84
N ALA A 90 7.92 -16.69 6.78
CA ALA A 90 7.63 -15.25 6.77
C ALA A 90 8.17 -14.58 5.49
N MET A 91 9.41 -14.87 5.10
CA MET A 91 10.03 -14.31 3.90
C MET A 91 9.31 -14.78 2.61
N LYS A 92 8.86 -16.03 2.55
CA LYS A 92 8.05 -16.54 1.42
C LYS A 92 6.69 -15.85 1.36
N ALA A 93 6.02 -15.70 2.50
CA ALA A 93 4.72 -15.02 2.58
C ALA A 93 4.84 -13.55 2.14
N GLU A 94 5.85 -12.83 2.61
CA GLU A 94 6.10 -11.44 2.22
C GLU A 94 6.43 -11.32 0.72
N LYS A 95 7.26 -12.23 0.18
CA LYS A 95 7.54 -12.29 -1.27
C LYS A 95 6.28 -12.56 -2.08
N ALA A 96 5.39 -13.43 -1.60
CA ALA A 96 4.13 -13.73 -2.27
C ALA A 96 3.19 -12.51 -2.26
N GLN A 97 3.05 -11.83 -1.13
CA GLN A 97 2.27 -10.60 -1.01
C GLN A 97 2.82 -9.48 -1.91
N LYS A 98 4.14 -9.23 -1.88
CA LYS A 98 4.80 -8.26 -2.76
C LYS A 98 4.61 -8.58 -4.24
N LYS A 99 4.63 -9.86 -4.63
CA LYS A 99 4.34 -10.28 -6.01
C LYS A 99 2.88 -10.05 -6.38
N ALA A 100 1.95 -10.36 -5.49
CA ALA A 100 0.52 -10.14 -5.71
C ALA A 100 0.20 -8.65 -5.86
N GLU A 101 0.72 -7.80 -4.96
CA GLU A 101 0.55 -6.35 -5.02
C GLU A 101 1.13 -5.76 -6.32
N LYS A 102 2.34 -6.19 -6.71
CA LYS A 102 2.95 -5.76 -7.98
C LYS A 102 2.11 -6.16 -9.19
N LYS A 103 1.47 -7.34 -9.17
CA LYS A 103 0.57 -7.79 -10.25
C LYS A 103 -0.71 -6.97 -10.29
N LEU A 104 -1.32 -6.68 -9.15
CA LEU A 104 -2.50 -5.82 -9.06
C LEU A 104 -2.19 -4.40 -9.57
N LYS A 105 -1.12 -3.77 -9.07
CA LYS A 105 -0.67 -2.45 -9.53
C LYS A 105 -0.40 -2.40 -11.04
N LYS A 106 0.15 -3.48 -11.63
CA LYS A 106 0.34 -3.57 -13.08
C LYS A 106 -0.99 -3.62 -13.83
N ARG A 107 -1.97 -4.38 -13.35
CA ARG A 107 -3.32 -4.45 -13.95
C ARG A 107 -4.07 -3.12 -13.84
N GLU A 108 -3.99 -2.46 -12.69
CA GLU A 108 -4.57 -1.13 -12.48
C GLU A 108 -3.96 -0.08 -13.42
N LYS A 109 -2.63 -0.10 -13.58
CA LYS A 109 -1.97 0.79 -14.55
C LYS A 109 -2.40 0.51 -15.99
N LEU A 110 -2.47 -0.77 -16.39
CA LEU A 110 -2.92 -1.15 -17.73
C LEU A 110 -4.37 -0.71 -18.00
N THR A 111 -5.28 -0.93 -17.05
CA THR A 111 -6.68 -0.50 -17.17
C THR A 111 -6.80 1.02 -17.24
N SER A 112 -6.08 1.75 -16.38
CA SER A 112 -6.00 3.21 -16.43
C SER A 112 -5.46 3.72 -17.77
N ASP A 113 -4.41 3.10 -18.30
CA ASP A 113 -3.84 3.48 -19.61
C ASP A 113 -4.85 3.25 -20.74
N ILE A 114 -5.55 2.10 -20.74
CA ILE A 114 -6.61 1.78 -21.70
C ILE A 114 -7.72 2.85 -21.63
N ASP A 115 -8.20 3.17 -20.43
CA ASP A 115 -9.27 4.16 -20.24
C ASP A 115 -8.84 5.56 -20.67
N SER A 116 -7.59 5.94 -20.39
CA SER A 116 -7.03 7.21 -20.86
C SER A 116 -7.07 7.30 -22.39
N LYS A 117 -6.72 6.21 -23.09
CA LYS A 117 -6.72 6.15 -24.55
C LYS A 117 -8.13 6.16 -25.14
N LYS A 118 -9.07 5.42 -24.55
CA LYS A 118 -10.50 5.50 -24.92
C LYS A 118 -11.03 6.92 -24.81
N ARG A 119 -10.70 7.62 -23.72
CA ARG A 119 -11.12 9.01 -23.50
C ARG A 119 -10.49 9.97 -24.52
N SER A 120 -9.21 9.80 -24.87
CA SER A 120 -8.57 10.63 -25.90
C SER A 120 -9.22 10.43 -27.27
N ILE A 121 -9.45 9.18 -27.68
CA ILE A 121 -10.17 8.86 -28.92
C ILE A 121 -11.54 9.54 -28.93
N ALA A 122 -12.34 9.38 -27.87
CA ALA A 122 -13.67 9.98 -27.79
C ALA A 122 -13.63 11.53 -27.86
N LYS A 123 -12.62 12.17 -27.23
CA LYS A 123 -12.46 13.63 -27.30
C LYS A 123 -12.14 14.09 -28.71
N ASP A 124 -11.26 13.40 -29.42
CA ASP A 124 -10.86 13.79 -30.77
C ASP A 124 -11.96 13.47 -31.79
N THR A 125 -12.70 12.35 -31.64
CA THR A 125 -13.91 12.08 -32.44
C THR A 125 -14.94 13.19 -32.30
N ARG A 126 -15.23 13.64 -31.07
CA ARG A 126 -16.15 14.78 -30.84
C ARG A 126 -15.65 16.09 -31.47
N LYS A 127 -14.33 16.30 -31.57
CA LYS A 127 -13.79 17.48 -32.25
C LYS A 127 -14.00 17.37 -33.76
N ILE A 128 -13.81 16.19 -34.34
CA ILE A 128 -14.06 15.94 -35.76
C ILE A 128 -15.54 16.18 -36.07
N GLU A 129 -16.46 15.60 -35.29
CA GLU A 129 -17.91 15.81 -35.46
C GLU A 129 -18.28 17.29 -35.45
N LYS A 130 -17.76 18.06 -34.48
CA LYS A 130 -17.99 19.52 -34.40
C LYS A 130 -17.41 20.29 -35.58
N LEU A 131 -16.26 19.86 -36.10
CA LEU A 131 -15.64 20.50 -37.27
C LEU A 131 -16.43 20.19 -38.54
N GLN A 132 -16.86 18.93 -38.72
CA GLN A 132 -17.69 18.49 -39.83
C GLN A 132 -19.05 19.20 -39.80
N GLU A 133 -19.72 19.27 -38.65
CA GLU A 133 -21.01 19.95 -38.51
C GLU A 133 -20.90 21.44 -38.86
N LYS A 134 -19.85 22.13 -38.39
CA LYS A 134 -19.59 23.53 -38.76
C LYS A 134 -19.31 23.69 -40.24
N MET A 135 -18.50 22.79 -40.81
CA MET A 135 -18.17 22.81 -42.22
C MET A 135 -19.42 22.64 -43.10
N THR A 136 -20.28 21.66 -42.81
CA THR A 136 -21.53 21.44 -43.53
C THR A 136 -22.44 22.66 -43.44
N LYS A 137 -22.65 23.22 -42.24
CA LYS A 137 -23.48 24.43 -42.05
C LYS A 137 -22.96 25.65 -42.79
N ASP A 138 -21.65 25.86 -42.82
CA ASP A 138 -21.05 27.02 -43.50
C ASP A 138 -21.01 26.82 -45.02
N GLN A 139 -20.93 25.57 -45.48
CA GLN A 139 -20.98 25.21 -46.90
C GLN A 139 -22.38 25.40 -47.46
N GLU A 140 -23.42 24.94 -46.74
CA GLU A 140 -24.83 25.20 -47.07
C GLU A 140 -25.14 26.70 -47.14
N LYS A 141 -24.51 27.50 -46.29
CA LYS A 141 -24.66 28.97 -46.29
C LYS A 141 -23.80 29.66 -47.35
N GLY A 142 -23.00 28.93 -48.12
CA GLY A 142 -22.07 29.50 -49.11
C GLY A 142 -20.96 30.39 -48.53
N LYS A 143 -20.68 30.28 -47.23
CA LYS A 143 -19.69 31.14 -46.52
C LYS A 143 -18.26 30.61 -46.61
N LEU A 144 -18.09 29.36 -47.04
CA LEU A 144 -16.81 28.69 -47.10
C LEU A 144 -16.11 28.92 -48.45
N SER A 145 -14.95 29.56 -48.39
CA SER A 145 -14.01 29.61 -49.52
C SER A 145 -13.32 28.25 -49.70
N PRO A 146 -12.94 27.85 -50.93
CA PRO A 146 -12.23 26.58 -51.19
C PRO A 146 -10.99 26.37 -50.30
N LEU A 147 -10.20 27.43 -50.08
CA LEU A 147 -9.01 27.39 -49.21
C LEU A 147 -9.35 27.14 -47.74
N ALA A 148 -10.51 27.61 -47.28
CA ALA A 148 -10.96 27.38 -45.91
C ALA A 148 -11.40 25.92 -45.71
N ILE A 149 -12.03 25.32 -46.73
CA ILE A 149 -12.41 23.90 -46.75
C ILE A 149 -11.16 23.03 -46.66
N GLU A 150 -10.12 23.29 -47.47
CA GLU A 150 -8.86 22.56 -47.40
C GLU A 150 -8.22 22.64 -46.00
N LYS A 151 -8.16 23.83 -45.40
CA LYS A 151 -7.61 24.01 -44.04
C LYS A 151 -8.39 23.22 -42.99
N LEU A 152 -9.72 23.12 -43.12
CA LEU A 152 -10.55 22.31 -42.22
C LEU A 152 -10.31 20.81 -42.44
N ASN A 153 -10.24 20.36 -43.70
CA ASN A 153 -9.94 18.98 -44.04
C ASN A 153 -8.56 18.55 -43.52
N LEU A 154 -7.53 19.40 -43.63
CA LEU A 154 -6.21 19.12 -43.07
C LEU A 154 -6.24 18.96 -41.53
N LYS A 155 -7.08 19.75 -40.85
CA LYS A 155 -7.26 19.60 -39.39
C LYS A 155 -7.97 18.30 -39.05
N ILE A 156 -8.99 17.91 -39.82
CA ILE A 156 -9.72 16.64 -39.66
C ILE A 156 -8.76 15.47 -39.88
N ASP A 157 -8.02 15.45 -41.00
CA ASP A 157 -7.04 14.39 -41.32
C ASP A 157 -5.97 14.25 -40.22
N LYS A 158 -5.47 15.37 -39.68
CA LYS A 158 -4.53 15.34 -38.54
C LYS A 158 -5.13 14.68 -37.29
N LEU A 159 -6.40 14.96 -36.99
CA LEU A 159 -7.11 14.35 -35.86
C LEU A 159 -7.39 12.87 -36.13
N GLU A 160 -7.79 12.49 -37.34
CA GLU A 160 -8.03 11.09 -37.74
C GLU A 160 -6.75 10.25 -37.64
N LYS A 161 -5.62 10.77 -38.15
CA LYS A 161 -4.30 10.14 -37.97
C LYS A 161 -3.92 10.01 -36.49
N GLY A 162 -4.27 10.99 -35.67
CA GLY A 162 -4.09 10.93 -34.21
C GLY A 162 -4.92 9.80 -33.58
N ILE A 163 -6.20 9.71 -33.93
CA ILE A 163 -7.13 8.68 -33.48
C ILE A 163 -6.64 7.29 -33.91
N GLN A 164 -6.16 7.13 -35.15
CA GLN A 164 -5.64 5.85 -35.63
C GLN A 164 -4.45 5.38 -34.79
N LYS A 165 -3.49 6.27 -34.51
CA LYS A 165 -2.35 5.95 -33.64
C LYS A 165 -2.78 5.59 -32.22
N ASP A 166 -3.79 6.26 -31.68
CA ASP A 166 -4.31 5.94 -30.35
C ASP A 166 -5.12 4.63 -30.34
N LYS A 167 -5.85 4.28 -31.42
CA LYS A 167 -6.50 2.98 -31.61
C LYS A 167 -5.48 1.85 -31.69
N GLU A 168 -4.39 2.02 -32.45
CA GLU A 168 -3.29 1.04 -32.52
C GLU A 168 -2.63 0.83 -31.14
N LYS A 169 -2.38 1.92 -30.41
CA LYS A 169 -1.86 1.84 -29.03
C LYS A 169 -2.84 1.12 -28.10
N LEU A 170 -4.14 1.39 -28.24
CA LEU A 170 -5.18 0.74 -27.45
C LEU A 170 -5.24 -0.75 -27.74
N ASP A 171 -5.18 -1.17 -29.00
CA ASP A 171 -5.13 -2.58 -29.39
C ASP A 171 -3.89 -3.26 -28.78
N ARG A 172 -2.71 -2.63 -28.89
CA ARG A 172 -1.48 -3.14 -28.28
C ARG A 172 -1.56 -3.26 -26.76
N LEU A 173 -2.25 -2.34 -26.07
CA LEU A 173 -2.47 -2.40 -24.63
C LEU A 173 -3.51 -3.47 -24.25
N GLY A 174 -4.56 -3.62 -25.05
CA GLY A 174 -5.59 -4.66 -24.87
C GLY A 174 -5.01 -6.07 -24.98
N ARG A 175 -4.07 -6.31 -25.91
CA ARG A 175 -3.34 -7.58 -26.02
C ARG A 175 -2.47 -7.92 -24.80
N LYS A 176 -2.17 -6.95 -23.93
CA LYS A 176 -1.36 -7.15 -22.71
C LYS A 176 -2.19 -7.39 -21.45
N GLN A 177 -3.50 -7.22 -21.55
CA GLN A 177 -4.45 -7.38 -20.45
C GLN A 177 -4.71 -8.87 -20.21
#